data_AF-T1B3X5-F1
#
_entry.id   AF-T1B3X5-F1
#
_cell.length_a   1.000
_cell.length_b   1.000
_cell.length_c   1.000
_cell.angle_alpha   90.00
_cell.angle_beta   90.00
_cell.angle_gamma   90.00
#
_symmetry.space_group_name_H-M   'P 1'
#
loop_
_entity.id
_entity.type
_entity.pdbx_description
1 polymer ?
#
loop_
_entity_poly.entity_id
_entity_poly.type
_entity_poly.pdbx_seq_one_letter_code
_entity_poly.pdbx_strand_id
1 'polypeptide(L)'
;PGLAYAGPGFRGVDALLAGGVSFDPASLFGGLGGGTGVPRVPPPAASGTPGTGGVGVIATGASTVINAGTIAGGVSGASTPVQADAVDFSGGGNTLVIEAGAKFIGNVVSSSGSTNGGDTFELGGNINASGGNVFNLASIVSTAPASYSGTPVFYGFMNYAKSGTSTWTLTGTGNASQNWMISGGTLVGSTTSLLGNVTFNTAAGAATPDVTFDQASNGTYAGLISGNGSLTLEGGGGLTLTADNSYSGGTTINAGTLKVGTGGATGAIGAGNVIDNGALVFDLSSGTLVDGVISGSGSLTQMGTGATILDGIDTYTGGTTVSAGTLEIGDATHTNAAIAGNVSVAAGATLRGHGTIGGNVTNAGTVMPGGSLGILTVNGNYTQGSGATLALGVSPRTVAGSGYSQLQVGGTASLDGGLLIEPLAGNYTIGSMYDLLHATGGVSGTFASTFDNPAFATYLTPVVTYSANDVTLQLNANA
;
A
#
# COMPACT_ATOMS: atom_id res chain seq x y z
N PRO A 1 -25.57 -3.84 34.25
CA PRO A 1 -26.98 -4.27 34.27
C PRO A 1 -27.87 -3.24 34.97
N GLY A 2 -28.48 -2.36 34.18
CA GLY A 2 -29.49 -1.40 34.64
C GLY A 2 -30.28 -0.95 33.43
N LEU A 3 -31.51 -1.45 33.30
CA LEU A 3 -32.47 -0.98 32.29
C LEU A 3 -32.99 0.38 32.75
N ALA A 4 -32.51 1.46 32.14
CA ALA A 4 -33.11 2.78 32.31
C ALA A 4 -34.30 2.91 31.34
N TYR A 5 -35.52 2.74 31.85
CA TYR A 5 -36.75 2.92 31.09
C TYR A 5 -37.30 4.33 31.38
N ALA A 6 -37.36 5.20 30.37
CA ALA A 6 -38.06 6.48 30.49
C ALA A 6 -39.58 6.24 30.31
N GLY A 7 -40.39 6.76 31.24
CA GLY A 7 -41.84 6.63 31.21
C GLY A 7 -42.53 7.39 30.05
N PRO A 8 -43.83 7.14 29.81
CA PRO A 8 -44.55 7.71 28.68
C PRO A 8 -44.62 9.25 28.76
N GLY A 9 -44.25 9.93 27.67
CA GLY A 9 -44.37 11.39 27.54
C GLY A 9 -43.17 12.21 28.04
N PHE A 10 -42.06 11.58 28.44
CA PHE A 10 -40.79 12.26 28.66
C PHE A 10 -39.81 11.99 27.53
N ARG A 11 -38.89 12.94 27.29
CA ARG A 11 -37.67 12.71 26.52
C ARG A 11 -37.03 11.41 27.03
N GLY A 12 -36.45 10.61 26.14
CA GLY A 12 -35.66 9.43 26.55
C GLY A 12 -34.60 9.80 27.56
N VAL A 13 -33.85 8.82 28.08
CA VAL A 13 -32.73 9.09 28.99
C VAL A 13 -31.93 10.27 28.44
N ASP A 14 -32.11 11.44 29.06
CA ASP A 14 -31.39 12.68 28.76
C ASP A 14 -30.04 12.52 29.44
N ALA A 15 -29.27 11.54 28.97
CA ALA A 15 -27.84 11.51 29.20
C ALA A 15 -27.30 12.60 28.29
N LEU A 16 -27.56 13.87 28.64
CA LEU A 16 -26.91 15.01 28.06
C LEU A 16 -25.43 14.90 28.44
N LEU A 17 -24.69 14.20 27.60
CA LEU A 17 -23.25 14.14 27.68
C LEU A 17 -22.76 15.50 27.17
N ALA A 18 -22.36 16.36 28.11
CA ALA A 18 -21.78 17.66 27.83
C ALA A 18 -20.37 17.71 28.40
N GLY A 19 -19.39 17.98 27.54
CA GLY A 19 -18.02 18.30 27.96
C GLY A 19 -17.13 17.10 28.30
N GLY A 20 -16.80 16.25 27.31
CA GLY A 20 -15.73 15.26 27.45
C GLY A 20 -16.12 13.97 28.20
N VAL A 21 -17.40 13.61 28.19
CA VAL A 21 -17.90 12.41 28.88
C VAL A 21 -17.88 11.21 27.93
N SER A 22 -17.40 10.06 28.42
CA SER A 22 -17.45 8.76 27.73
C SER A 22 -18.56 7.90 28.33
N PHE A 23 -19.36 7.26 27.47
CA PHE A 23 -20.51 6.44 27.86
C PHE A 23 -20.52 5.11 27.09
N ASP A 24 -20.75 3.99 27.79
CA ASP A 24 -20.82 2.63 27.23
C ASP A 24 -22.09 1.90 27.72
N PRO A 25 -23.19 1.87 26.92
CA PRO A 25 -24.41 1.16 27.28
C PRO A 25 -24.43 -0.28 26.75
N ALA A 26 -24.80 -1.23 27.62
CA ALA A 26 -25.17 -2.58 27.17
C ALA A 26 -26.52 -2.61 26.41
N SER A 27 -27.47 -1.76 26.79
CA SER A 27 -28.72 -1.52 26.06
C SER A 27 -29.39 -0.24 26.55
N LEU A 28 -29.81 0.66 25.64
CA LEU A 28 -30.48 1.92 25.94
C LEU A 28 -31.69 2.14 25.02
N PHE A 29 -32.80 2.58 25.60
CA PHE A 29 -34.05 2.86 24.87
C PHE A 29 -34.56 4.27 25.17
N GLY A 30 -34.87 5.01 24.11
CA GLY A 30 -35.55 6.29 24.17
C GLY A 30 -36.98 6.15 24.68
N GLY A 31 -37.49 7.22 25.30
CA GLY A 31 -38.82 7.25 25.90
C GLY A 31 -39.92 7.11 24.84
N LEU A 32 -40.95 6.34 25.14
CA LEU A 32 -42.10 6.18 24.24
C LEU A 32 -42.98 7.43 24.25
N GLY A 33 -43.50 7.79 23.06
CA GLY A 33 -44.48 8.86 22.92
C GLY A 33 -45.82 8.51 23.57
N GLY A 34 -46.43 9.47 24.27
CA GLY A 34 -47.76 9.30 24.86
C GLY A 34 -48.86 9.13 23.81
N GLY A 35 -49.89 8.33 24.11
CA GLY A 35 -51.06 8.15 23.23
C GLY A 35 -51.95 9.40 23.12
N THR A 36 -52.91 9.38 22.21
CA THR A 36 -53.87 10.50 22.03
C THR A 36 -54.76 10.64 23.27
N GLY A 37 -54.77 11.83 23.88
CA GLY A 37 -55.68 12.14 24.98
C GLY A 37 -57.13 12.17 24.48
N VAL A 38 -58.02 11.39 25.11
CA VAL A 38 -59.45 11.37 24.76
C VAL A 38 -60.17 12.51 25.50
N PRO A 39 -60.83 13.47 24.80
CA PRO A 39 -61.55 14.55 25.46
C PRO A 39 -62.76 14.00 26.24
N ARG A 40 -62.85 14.29 27.54
CA ARG A 40 -63.95 13.82 28.41
C ARG A 40 -65.13 14.80 28.51
N VAL A 41 -65.18 15.86 27.71
CA VAL A 41 -66.21 16.92 27.85
C VAL A 41 -66.82 17.29 26.48
N PRO A 42 -68.16 17.35 26.35
CA PRO A 42 -68.84 17.85 25.14
C PRO A 42 -68.84 19.39 25.06
N PRO A 43 -68.71 19.99 23.86
CA PRO A 43 -68.41 19.34 22.58
C PRO A 43 -66.95 18.84 22.57
N PRO A 44 -66.67 17.66 21.99
CA PRO A 44 -65.33 17.09 22.05
C PRO A 44 -64.33 18.02 21.34
N ALA A 45 -63.33 18.49 22.08
CA ALA A 45 -62.15 19.11 21.49
C ALA A 45 -61.47 18.10 20.54
N ALA A 46 -60.67 18.57 19.58
CA ALA A 46 -59.85 17.68 18.78
C ALA A 46 -59.01 16.77 19.71
N SER A 47 -58.89 15.49 19.37
CA SER A 47 -58.01 14.55 20.10
C SER A 47 -56.61 15.15 20.21
N GLY A 48 -55.97 15.04 21.38
CA GLY A 48 -54.62 15.54 21.58
C GLY A 48 -53.64 14.92 20.57
N THR A 49 -52.67 15.71 20.09
CA THR A 49 -51.59 15.21 19.23
C THR A 49 -50.84 14.09 19.94
N PRO A 50 -50.59 12.93 19.30
CA PRO A 50 -49.73 11.91 19.88
C PRO A 50 -48.37 12.48 20.28
N GLY A 51 -47.82 12.02 21.39
CA GLY A 51 -46.48 12.38 21.82
C GLY A 51 -45.43 11.82 20.86
N THR A 52 -44.36 12.59 20.60
CA THR A 52 -43.19 12.14 19.86
C THR A 52 -42.41 11.11 20.69
N GLY A 53 -41.79 10.13 20.04
CA GLY A 53 -40.76 9.30 20.69
C GLY A 53 -39.52 10.13 21.02
N GLY A 54 -38.83 9.83 22.11
CA GLY A 54 -37.59 10.51 22.49
C GLY A 54 -36.37 9.92 21.79
N VAL A 55 -35.35 10.74 21.50
CA VAL A 55 -34.04 10.25 21.01
C VAL A 55 -33.41 9.32 22.05
N GLY A 56 -32.68 8.29 21.58
CA GLY A 56 -31.98 7.35 22.46
C GLY A 56 -30.84 8.00 23.25
N VAL A 57 -29.92 8.68 22.56
CA VAL A 57 -28.80 9.45 23.13
C VAL A 57 -28.73 10.83 22.49
N ILE A 58 -28.56 11.87 23.30
CA ILE A 58 -28.25 13.22 22.84
C ILE A 58 -26.89 13.61 23.40
N ALA A 59 -25.93 13.94 22.54
CA ALA A 59 -24.59 14.34 22.96
C ALA A 59 -24.18 15.67 22.32
N THR A 60 -23.57 16.53 23.12
CA THR A 60 -23.24 17.90 22.70
C THR A 60 -21.79 18.24 23.03
N GLY A 61 -21.01 18.54 22.00
CA GLY A 61 -19.64 19.04 22.11
C GLY A 61 -18.65 18.06 22.73
N ALA A 62 -17.65 17.64 21.96
CA ALA A 62 -16.50 16.87 22.45
C ALA A 62 -16.86 15.62 23.30
N SER A 63 -18.00 14.99 23.03
CA SER A 63 -18.49 13.84 23.81
C SER A 63 -18.25 12.53 23.08
N THR A 64 -18.00 11.45 23.82
CA THR A 64 -17.74 10.12 23.24
C THR A 64 -18.85 9.15 23.62
N VAL A 65 -19.52 8.59 22.62
CA VAL A 65 -20.51 7.52 22.78
C VAL A 65 -19.87 6.24 22.27
N ILE A 66 -19.65 5.26 23.15
CA ILE A 66 -19.18 3.92 22.81
C ILE A 66 -20.40 3.01 22.82
N ASN A 67 -20.60 2.20 21.79
CA ASN A 67 -21.72 1.27 21.73
C ASN A 67 -21.24 -0.15 21.42
N ALA A 68 -21.38 -1.06 22.39
CA ALA A 68 -21.22 -2.50 22.21
C ALA A 68 -22.57 -3.25 22.24
N GLY A 69 -23.69 -2.54 22.36
CA GLY A 69 -25.02 -3.09 22.57
C GLY A 69 -26.09 -2.45 21.69
N THR A 70 -27.34 -2.37 22.16
CA THR A 70 -28.43 -1.74 21.41
C THR A 70 -28.71 -0.32 21.90
N ILE A 71 -28.67 0.67 21.00
CA ILE A 71 -29.21 2.02 21.24
C ILE A 71 -30.45 2.20 20.37
N ALA A 72 -31.57 2.56 20.97
CA ALA A 72 -32.84 2.75 20.29
C ALA A 72 -33.45 4.11 20.60
N GLY A 73 -33.95 4.81 19.59
CA GLY A 73 -34.91 5.89 19.80
C GLY A 73 -36.26 5.34 20.27
N GLY A 74 -37.09 6.19 20.85
CA GLY A 74 -38.47 5.88 21.16
C GLY A 74 -39.37 5.94 19.93
N VAL A 75 -40.52 5.26 19.99
CA VAL A 75 -41.57 5.37 18.97
C VAL A 75 -42.65 6.36 19.39
N SER A 76 -43.19 7.12 18.44
CA SER A 76 -44.31 8.03 18.70
C SER A 76 -45.60 7.27 19.02
N GLY A 77 -46.47 7.87 19.83
CA GLY A 77 -47.77 7.29 20.22
C GLY A 77 -48.86 7.38 19.14
N ALA A 78 -48.47 7.60 17.87
CA ALA A 78 -49.37 7.88 16.75
C ALA A 78 -49.91 6.60 16.08
N SER A 79 -51.02 6.73 15.33
CA SER A 79 -51.59 5.62 14.53
C SER A 79 -50.65 5.12 13.42
N THR A 80 -49.69 5.96 13.02
CA THR A 80 -48.53 5.60 12.19
C THR A 80 -47.28 5.88 13.02
N PRO A 81 -46.75 4.89 13.77
CA PRO A 81 -45.62 5.10 14.68
C PRO A 81 -44.40 5.60 13.91
N VAL A 82 -43.81 6.70 14.40
CA VAL A 82 -42.56 7.26 13.87
C VAL A 82 -41.46 6.94 14.87
N GLN A 83 -40.41 6.29 14.37
CA GLN A 83 -39.22 5.96 15.15
C GLN A 83 -38.32 7.20 15.23
N ALA A 84 -38.04 7.64 16.45
CA ALA A 84 -37.07 8.70 16.71
C ALA A 84 -35.64 8.21 16.45
N ASP A 85 -34.71 9.15 16.33
CA ASP A 85 -33.29 8.85 16.14
C ASP A 85 -32.72 8.08 17.34
N ALA A 86 -31.78 7.20 17.06
CA ALA A 86 -31.04 6.46 18.08
C ALA A 86 -30.03 7.38 18.77
N VAL A 87 -29.34 8.23 18.00
CA VAL A 87 -28.33 9.17 18.50
C VAL A 87 -28.44 10.49 17.76
N ASP A 88 -28.36 11.60 18.50
CA ASP A 88 -28.30 12.97 17.97
C ASP A 88 -27.07 13.69 18.54
N PHE A 89 -26.13 14.06 17.66
CA PHE A 89 -24.94 14.83 17.97
C PHE A 89 -25.07 16.29 17.54
N SER A 90 -24.58 17.17 18.42
CA SER A 90 -24.50 18.62 18.21
C SER A 90 -23.22 19.20 18.79
N GLY A 91 -22.89 20.45 18.45
CA GLY A 91 -21.78 21.19 19.05
C GLY A 91 -20.36 20.76 18.63
N GLY A 92 -20.21 19.72 17.81
CA GLY A 92 -18.94 19.32 17.18
C GLY A 92 -17.91 18.63 18.07
N GLY A 93 -16.97 17.91 17.45
CA GLY A 93 -15.90 17.17 18.14
C GLY A 93 -16.37 15.91 18.85
N ASN A 94 -17.62 15.49 18.66
CA ASN A 94 -18.14 14.27 19.24
C ASN A 94 -17.56 13.05 18.53
N THR A 95 -17.54 11.91 19.21
CA THR A 95 -17.07 10.64 18.64
C THR A 95 -18.10 9.55 18.92
N LEU A 96 -18.55 8.86 17.89
CA LEU A 96 -19.29 7.60 18.01
C LEU A 96 -18.35 6.44 17.76
N VAL A 97 -18.07 5.65 18.80
CA VAL A 97 -17.34 4.39 18.69
C VAL A 97 -18.35 3.26 18.60
N ILE A 98 -18.31 2.49 17.51
CA ILE A 98 -19.07 1.23 17.42
C ILE A 98 -18.15 0.04 17.66
N GLU A 99 -18.57 -0.86 18.52
CA GLU A 99 -17.84 -2.08 18.84
C GLU A 99 -18.63 -3.33 18.36
N ALA A 100 -18.01 -4.50 18.48
CA ALA A 100 -18.66 -5.76 18.20
C ALA A 100 -20.00 -5.89 18.96
N GLY A 101 -21.09 -6.13 18.24
CA GLY A 101 -22.44 -6.25 18.80
C GLY A 101 -23.28 -4.96 18.78
N ALA A 102 -22.72 -3.84 18.34
CA ALA A 102 -23.44 -2.57 18.20
C ALA A 102 -24.68 -2.71 17.30
N LYS A 103 -25.82 -2.25 17.80
CA LYS A 103 -27.10 -2.17 17.07
C LYS A 103 -27.76 -0.83 17.31
N PHE A 104 -28.35 -0.27 16.26
CA PHE A 104 -29.12 0.97 16.31
C PHE A 104 -30.55 0.73 15.85
N ILE A 105 -31.51 1.30 16.56
CA ILE A 105 -32.93 1.34 16.17
C ILE A 105 -33.34 2.82 16.11
N GLY A 106 -33.37 3.40 14.92
CA GLY A 106 -33.37 4.85 14.69
C GLY A 106 -32.10 5.29 13.95
N ASN A 107 -32.09 6.50 13.40
CA ASN A 107 -30.90 7.03 12.72
C ASN A 107 -29.84 7.50 13.71
N VAL A 108 -28.61 7.68 13.23
CA VAL A 108 -27.52 8.34 13.96
C VAL A 108 -27.20 9.63 13.22
N VAL A 109 -27.52 10.76 13.85
CA VAL A 109 -27.48 12.07 13.22
C VAL A 109 -26.41 12.94 13.88
N SER A 110 -25.56 13.55 13.07
CA SER A 110 -24.71 14.68 13.45
C SER A 110 -25.19 15.93 12.73
N SER A 111 -25.52 16.96 13.50
CA SER A 111 -25.89 18.30 12.99
C SER A 111 -24.75 19.31 13.10
N SER A 112 -23.58 18.87 13.56
CA SER A 112 -22.45 19.74 13.93
C SER A 112 -21.69 20.36 12.77
N GLY A 113 -21.80 19.79 11.56
CA GLY A 113 -21.01 20.23 10.40
C GLY A 113 -19.50 20.19 10.70
N SER A 114 -18.81 21.31 10.47
CA SER A 114 -17.37 21.46 10.74
C SER A 114 -17.03 22.08 12.10
N THR A 115 -18.03 22.37 12.95
CA THR A 115 -17.81 22.92 14.29
C THR A 115 -16.88 22.00 15.09
N ASN A 116 -15.86 22.57 15.76
CA ASN A 116 -14.85 21.83 16.53
C ASN A 116 -14.15 20.69 15.75
N GLY A 117 -13.97 20.85 14.43
CA GLY A 117 -13.36 19.82 13.58
C GLY A 117 -14.34 18.76 13.07
N GLY A 118 -15.64 18.92 13.37
CA GLY A 118 -16.69 17.97 13.02
C GLY A 118 -16.73 16.76 13.93
N ASP A 119 -17.72 15.90 13.71
CA ASP A 119 -17.92 14.69 14.51
C ASP A 119 -17.26 13.47 13.83
N THR A 120 -16.78 12.54 14.65
CA THR A 120 -16.03 11.34 14.25
C THR A 120 -16.91 10.09 14.35
N PHE A 121 -16.92 9.32 13.28
CA PHE A 121 -17.41 7.95 13.27
C PHE A 121 -16.23 6.98 13.41
N GLU A 122 -16.24 6.15 14.43
CA GLU A 122 -15.12 5.29 14.80
C GLU A 122 -15.53 3.83 14.88
N LEU A 123 -14.78 2.98 14.17
CA LEU A 123 -14.83 1.53 14.32
C LEU A 123 -13.85 1.13 15.43
N GLY A 124 -14.35 0.60 16.54
CA GLY A 124 -13.57 0.37 17.75
C GLY A 124 -13.60 -1.06 18.26
N GLY A 125 -13.21 -1.21 19.53
CA GLY A 125 -13.25 -2.47 20.25
C GLY A 125 -12.06 -3.40 20.01
N ASN A 126 -11.90 -4.36 20.92
CA ASN A 126 -10.80 -5.33 20.94
C ASN A 126 -11.24 -6.75 20.56
N ILE A 127 -12.51 -6.94 20.23
CA ILE A 127 -13.10 -8.25 19.99
C ILE A 127 -13.47 -8.39 18.52
N ASN A 128 -13.11 -9.52 17.93
CA ASN A 128 -13.64 -9.96 16.64
C ASN A 128 -14.89 -10.81 16.89
N ALA A 129 -16.07 -10.31 16.53
CA ALA A 129 -17.31 -11.03 16.71
C ALA A 129 -17.31 -12.38 15.96
N SER A 130 -18.11 -13.33 16.43
CA SER A 130 -18.38 -14.58 15.69
C SER A 130 -19.10 -14.23 14.38
N GLY A 131 -18.39 -14.29 13.25
CA GLY A 131 -18.87 -13.84 11.94
C GLY A 131 -18.18 -12.57 11.41
N GLY A 132 -17.24 -12.01 12.16
CA GLY A 132 -16.50 -10.79 11.80
C GLY A 132 -17.22 -9.50 12.17
N ASN A 133 -16.46 -8.41 12.34
CA ASN A 133 -17.04 -7.09 12.51
C ASN A 133 -17.17 -6.45 11.12
N VAL A 134 -18.40 -6.32 10.61
CA VAL A 134 -18.66 -5.81 9.26
C VAL A 134 -19.45 -4.52 9.32
N PHE A 135 -19.01 -3.51 8.57
CA PHE A 135 -19.72 -2.25 8.42
C PHE A 135 -20.01 -1.95 6.95
N ASN A 136 -21.25 -1.60 6.63
CA ASN A 136 -21.64 -1.24 5.26
C ASN A 136 -21.65 0.27 5.10
N LEU A 137 -20.74 0.78 4.27
CA LEU A 137 -20.57 2.22 3.99
C LEU A 137 -21.80 2.84 3.32
N ALA A 138 -22.66 2.05 2.68
CA ALA A 138 -23.92 2.55 2.13
C ALA A 138 -24.90 3.05 3.22
N SER A 139 -24.65 2.71 4.49
CA SER A 139 -25.40 3.27 5.62
C SER A 139 -24.97 4.70 5.97
N ILE A 140 -23.80 5.15 5.52
CA ILE A 140 -23.37 6.54 5.64
C ILE A 140 -23.94 7.34 4.47
N VAL A 141 -24.72 8.37 4.76
CA VAL A 141 -25.43 9.16 3.75
C VAL A 141 -25.02 10.64 3.81
N SER A 142 -25.05 11.30 2.65
CA SER A 142 -24.71 12.72 2.51
C SER A 142 -25.92 13.66 2.66
N THR A 143 -27.13 13.11 2.73
CA THR A 143 -28.38 13.85 2.96
C THR A 143 -29.07 13.34 4.22
N ALA A 144 -29.53 14.27 5.05
CA ALA A 144 -30.21 13.92 6.29
C ALA A 144 -31.49 13.13 5.96
N PRO A 145 -31.71 11.96 6.60
CA PRO A 145 -32.97 11.25 6.43
C PRO A 145 -34.12 12.07 7.02
N ALA A 146 -35.25 12.11 6.33
CA ALA A 146 -36.46 12.77 6.86
C ALA A 146 -37.12 11.95 7.99
N SER A 147 -36.91 10.63 8.00
CA SER A 147 -37.41 9.68 9.02
C SER A 147 -36.63 8.36 8.90
N TYR A 148 -36.64 7.56 9.98
CA TYR A 148 -36.07 6.21 9.97
C TYR A 148 -36.83 5.26 9.03
N SER A 149 -36.10 4.53 8.18
CA SER A 149 -36.66 3.66 7.14
C SER A 149 -36.67 2.16 7.48
N GLY A 150 -36.34 1.80 8.72
CA GLY A 150 -36.18 0.40 9.15
C GLY A 150 -34.74 -0.08 9.21
N THR A 151 -33.81 0.65 8.57
CA THR A 151 -32.36 0.43 8.63
C THR A 151 -31.68 1.70 9.14
N PRO A 152 -30.76 1.62 10.11
CA PRO A 152 -30.05 2.79 10.60
C PRO A 152 -29.18 3.40 9.50
N VAL A 153 -29.25 4.72 9.37
CA VAL A 153 -28.32 5.51 8.56
C VAL A 153 -27.53 6.47 9.45
N PHE A 154 -26.31 6.76 9.03
CA PHE A 154 -25.35 7.61 9.70
C PHE A 154 -25.16 8.87 8.86
N TYR A 155 -25.43 10.03 9.43
CA TYR A 155 -25.42 11.30 8.71
C TYR A 155 -24.57 12.35 9.43
N GLY A 156 -23.84 13.17 8.67
CA GLY A 156 -23.17 14.38 9.18
C GLY A 156 -21.81 14.16 9.84
N PHE A 157 -21.23 12.96 9.74
CA PHE A 157 -19.87 12.69 10.21
C PHE A 157 -18.84 13.20 9.20
N MET A 158 -17.80 13.87 9.70
CA MET A 158 -16.73 14.47 8.89
C MET A 158 -15.42 13.68 8.99
N ASN A 159 -15.24 12.92 10.08
CA ASN A 159 -14.03 12.18 10.36
C ASN A 159 -14.34 10.69 10.50
N TYR A 160 -13.44 9.84 10.04
CA TYR A 160 -13.58 8.38 10.10
C TYR A 160 -12.33 7.78 10.76
N ALA A 161 -12.54 6.90 11.73
CA ALA A 161 -11.46 6.35 12.53
C ALA A 161 -11.61 4.85 12.76
N LYS A 162 -10.47 4.19 12.96
CA LYS A 162 -10.37 2.79 13.40
C LYS A 162 -9.45 2.72 14.61
N SER A 163 -9.94 2.15 15.70
CA SER A 163 -9.19 1.96 16.94
C SER A 163 -9.41 0.56 17.52
N GLY A 164 -8.72 0.29 18.63
CA GLY A 164 -8.76 -1.03 19.27
C GLY A 164 -8.07 -2.11 18.44
N THR A 165 -7.90 -3.27 19.03
CA THR A 165 -7.13 -4.38 18.45
C THR A 165 -7.93 -5.25 17.46
N SER A 166 -9.23 -4.98 17.31
CA SER A 166 -10.10 -5.75 16.41
C SER A 166 -9.83 -5.50 14.93
N THR A 167 -10.37 -6.40 14.11
CA THR A 167 -10.48 -6.29 12.66
C THR A 167 -11.89 -5.84 12.30
N TRP A 168 -12.00 -4.85 11.42
CA TRP A 168 -13.27 -4.41 10.86
C TRP A 168 -13.23 -4.47 9.33
N THR A 169 -14.25 -5.06 8.72
CA THR A 169 -14.41 -5.16 7.26
C THR A 169 -15.42 -4.15 6.76
N LEU A 170 -14.99 -3.28 5.86
CA LEU A 170 -15.83 -2.34 5.14
C LEU A 170 -16.45 -3.02 3.92
N THR A 171 -17.75 -2.78 3.73
CA THR A 171 -18.51 -3.24 2.57
C THR A 171 -19.25 -2.06 1.93
N GLY A 172 -19.76 -2.25 0.72
CA GLY A 172 -20.39 -1.18 -0.05
C GLY A 172 -19.38 -0.23 -0.69
N THR A 173 -19.85 0.92 -1.13
CA THR A 173 -19.05 1.92 -1.85
C THR A 173 -18.63 3.05 -0.92
N GLY A 174 -17.34 3.33 -0.87
CA GLY A 174 -16.79 4.47 -0.15
C GLY A 174 -16.80 5.76 -0.98
N ASN A 175 -16.19 6.81 -0.41
CA ASN A 175 -16.06 8.12 -1.02
C ASN A 175 -14.62 8.63 -0.85
N ALA A 176 -14.08 9.30 -1.87
CA ALA A 176 -12.72 9.85 -1.84
C ALA A 176 -12.48 10.90 -0.74
N SER A 177 -13.54 11.53 -0.21
CA SER A 177 -13.46 12.43 0.94
C SER A 177 -13.50 11.73 2.29
N GLN A 178 -13.73 10.41 2.32
CA GLN A 178 -13.75 9.61 3.55
C GLN A 178 -12.33 9.14 3.90
N ASN A 179 -11.57 10.05 4.52
CA ASN A 179 -10.24 9.74 5.03
C ASN A 179 -10.34 8.97 6.35
N TRP A 180 -9.55 7.90 6.49
CA TRP A 180 -9.51 7.04 7.67
C TRP A 180 -8.25 7.27 8.50
N MET A 181 -8.44 7.56 9.79
CA MET A 181 -7.35 7.53 10.77
C MET A 181 -7.34 6.19 11.50
N ILE A 182 -6.26 5.42 11.40
CA ILE A 182 -6.13 4.11 12.03
C ILE A 182 -5.13 4.21 13.18
N SER A 183 -5.60 4.01 14.40
CA SER A 183 -4.79 4.04 15.63
C SER A 183 -4.52 2.64 16.21
N GLY A 184 -5.20 1.60 15.71
CA GLY A 184 -4.99 0.21 16.14
C GLY A 184 -5.78 -0.82 15.32
N GLY A 185 -5.34 -2.08 15.40
CA GLY A 185 -5.98 -3.22 14.75
C GLY A 185 -5.93 -3.16 13.24
N THR A 186 -6.91 -3.79 12.57
CA THR A 186 -6.94 -3.91 11.11
C THR A 186 -8.23 -3.33 10.53
N LEU A 187 -8.10 -2.50 9.49
CA LEU A 187 -9.21 -2.09 8.65
C LEU A 187 -9.12 -2.83 7.32
N VAL A 188 -10.11 -3.66 7.02
CA VAL A 188 -10.20 -4.44 5.77
C VAL A 188 -11.18 -3.75 4.83
N GLY A 189 -10.81 -3.62 3.56
CA GLY A 189 -11.69 -3.12 2.52
C GLY A 189 -11.15 -3.49 1.14
N SER A 190 -11.70 -2.87 0.12
CA SER A 190 -11.24 -2.98 -1.26
C SER A 190 -11.11 -1.58 -1.87
N THR A 191 -10.63 -1.47 -3.11
CA THR A 191 -10.63 -0.21 -3.87
C THR A 191 -12.03 0.33 -4.17
N THR A 192 -13.10 -0.41 -3.84
CA THR A 192 -14.49 0.10 -3.90
C THR A 192 -14.96 0.69 -2.58
N SER A 193 -14.45 0.22 -1.44
CA SER A 193 -14.85 0.69 -0.10
C SER A 193 -13.86 1.70 0.48
N LEU A 194 -12.58 1.59 0.16
CA LEU A 194 -11.50 2.50 0.55
C LEU A 194 -11.13 3.37 -0.65
N LEU A 195 -11.50 4.65 -0.61
CA LEU A 195 -11.21 5.62 -1.68
C LEU A 195 -10.45 6.86 -1.19
N GLY A 196 -10.65 7.27 0.07
CA GLY A 196 -9.94 8.41 0.67
C GLY A 196 -8.55 8.03 1.18
N ASN A 197 -7.88 8.95 1.86
CA ASN A 197 -6.56 8.69 2.46
C ASN A 197 -6.67 7.76 3.67
N VAL A 198 -5.58 7.04 3.96
CA VAL A 198 -5.40 6.26 5.19
C VAL A 198 -4.18 6.82 5.93
N THR A 199 -4.39 7.26 7.17
CA THR A 199 -3.33 7.77 8.03
C THR A 199 -3.24 6.90 9.28
N PHE A 200 -2.08 6.29 9.49
CA PHE A 200 -1.76 5.59 10.72
C PHE A 200 -1.25 6.58 11.76
N ASN A 201 -1.86 6.56 12.94
CA ASN A 201 -1.47 7.41 14.06
C ASN A 201 -1.52 6.59 15.35
N THR A 202 -0.53 5.73 15.54
CA THR A 202 -0.45 4.86 16.73
C THR A 202 0.56 5.36 17.74
N ALA A 203 0.27 5.10 19.02
CA ALA A 203 1.19 5.43 20.10
C ALA A 203 2.50 4.63 19.98
N ALA A 204 3.61 5.25 20.37
CA ALA A 204 4.91 4.58 20.39
C ALA A 204 4.86 3.29 21.25
N GLY A 205 5.34 2.18 20.69
CA GLY A 205 5.34 0.87 21.34
C GLY A 205 4.02 0.09 21.26
N ALA A 206 2.97 0.65 20.65
CA ALA A 206 1.76 -0.12 20.34
C ALA A 206 2.02 -1.14 19.22
N ALA A 207 1.15 -2.15 19.11
CA ALA A 207 1.16 -3.05 17.97
C ALA A 207 0.91 -2.27 16.67
N THR A 208 1.65 -2.61 15.62
CA THR A 208 1.52 -1.99 14.30
C THR A 208 0.12 -2.24 13.74
N PRO A 209 -0.66 -1.19 13.41
CA PRO A 209 -1.96 -1.36 12.77
C PRO A 209 -1.77 -1.71 11.30
N ASP A 210 -2.84 -2.20 10.67
CA ASP A 210 -2.81 -2.59 9.26
C ASP A 210 -4.04 -2.06 8.51
N VAL A 211 -3.82 -1.74 7.24
CA VAL A 211 -4.91 -1.65 6.25
C VAL A 211 -4.78 -2.82 5.29
N THR A 212 -5.84 -3.61 5.19
CA THR A 212 -5.91 -4.76 4.30
C THR A 212 -6.81 -4.44 3.12
N PHE A 213 -6.28 -4.60 1.91
CA PHE A 213 -7.04 -4.60 0.67
C PHE A 213 -7.35 -6.04 0.27
N ASP A 214 -8.58 -6.49 0.52
CA ASP A 214 -9.12 -7.75 0.01
C ASP A 214 -9.71 -7.53 -1.39
N GLN A 215 -8.87 -7.78 -2.40
CA GLN A 215 -9.15 -7.48 -3.80
C GLN A 215 -9.56 -8.76 -4.55
N ALA A 216 -10.85 -8.90 -4.83
CA ALA A 216 -11.34 -9.95 -5.73
C ALA A 216 -11.07 -9.65 -7.22
N SER A 217 -10.94 -8.36 -7.57
CA SER A 217 -10.70 -7.88 -8.93
C SER A 217 -9.68 -6.74 -8.93
N ASN A 218 -9.14 -6.44 -10.12
CA ASN A 218 -8.16 -5.36 -10.26
C ASN A 218 -8.78 -4.00 -9.93
N GLY A 219 -8.07 -3.18 -9.16
CA GLY A 219 -8.48 -1.84 -8.80
C GLY A 219 -7.31 -0.89 -8.61
N THR A 220 -7.61 0.41 -8.69
CA THR A 220 -6.64 1.48 -8.46
C THR A 220 -7.01 2.25 -7.21
N TYR A 221 -6.03 2.45 -6.33
CA TYR A 221 -6.16 3.24 -5.13
C TYR A 221 -5.30 4.50 -5.25
N ALA A 222 -5.97 5.65 -5.22
CA ALA A 222 -5.35 6.96 -5.34
C ALA A 222 -5.18 7.68 -4.00
N GLY A 223 -5.75 7.13 -2.92
CA GLY A 223 -5.56 7.65 -1.57
C GLY A 223 -4.11 7.50 -1.11
N LEU A 224 -3.63 8.47 -0.35
CA LEU A 224 -2.34 8.39 0.31
C LEU A 224 -2.44 7.46 1.53
N ILE A 225 -1.53 6.49 1.65
CA ILE A 225 -1.29 5.70 2.86
C ILE A 225 -0.04 6.24 3.54
N SER A 226 -0.16 6.65 4.80
CA SER A 226 0.93 7.33 5.54
C SER A 226 0.95 6.96 7.02
N GLY A 227 2.08 7.19 7.68
CA GLY A 227 2.23 6.98 9.13
C GLY A 227 2.80 5.61 9.51
N ASN A 228 2.63 5.18 10.75
CA ASN A 228 3.35 4.05 11.32
C ASN A 228 2.62 2.69 11.26
N GLY A 229 1.91 2.41 10.15
CA GLY A 229 1.19 1.15 9.95
C GLY A 229 1.66 0.37 8.73
N SER A 230 1.02 -0.78 8.53
CA SER A 230 1.30 -1.74 7.46
C SER A 230 0.22 -1.78 6.40
N LEU A 231 0.60 -2.29 5.23
CA LEU A 231 -0.30 -2.57 4.11
C LEU A 231 -0.31 -4.09 3.86
N THR A 232 -1.51 -4.65 3.76
CA THR A 232 -1.71 -6.03 3.32
C THR A 232 -2.57 -6.06 2.05
N LEU A 233 -2.13 -6.78 1.01
CA LEU A 233 -2.93 -7.15 -0.15
C LEU A 233 -3.29 -8.62 -0.04
N GLU A 234 -4.57 -8.92 -0.10
CA GLU A 234 -5.11 -10.27 -0.21
C GLU A 234 -6.17 -10.35 -1.31
N GLY A 235 -6.64 -11.56 -1.60
CA GLY A 235 -7.48 -11.82 -2.78
C GLY A 235 -6.66 -12.00 -4.06
N GLY A 236 -7.33 -12.47 -5.12
CA GLY A 236 -6.68 -12.80 -6.40
C GLY A 236 -6.52 -11.60 -7.37
N GLY A 237 -7.12 -10.45 -7.06
CA GLY A 237 -7.10 -9.25 -7.87
C GLY A 237 -5.86 -8.39 -7.65
N GLY A 238 -5.59 -7.48 -8.60
CA GLY A 238 -4.51 -6.51 -8.50
C GLY A 238 -4.90 -5.24 -7.72
N LEU A 239 -3.95 -4.70 -6.96
CA LEU A 239 -4.01 -3.37 -6.37
C LEU A 239 -2.98 -2.47 -7.04
N THR A 240 -3.42 -1.41 -7.71
CA THR A 240 -2.54 -0.38 -8.25
C THR A 240 -2.51 0.83 -7.33
N LEU A 241 -1.36 1.16 -6.76
CA LEU A 241 -1.12 2.34 -5.93
C LEU A 241 -0.59 3.48 -6.80
N THR A 242 -1.27 4.63 -6.81
CA THR A 242 -0.83 5.80 -7.61
C THR A 242 -0.29 6.96 -6.79
N ALA A 243 -0.54 6.97 -5.47
CA ALA A 243 0.00 7.95 -4.55
C ALA A 243 1.42 7.59 -4.07
N ASP A 244 2.18 8.61 -3.68
CA ASP A 244 3.50 8.46 -3.05
C ASP A 244 3.33 8.07 -1.58
N ASN A 245 3.02 6.79 -1.34
CA ASN A 245 2.77 6.29 0.01
C ASN A 245 4.02 6.41 0.90
N SER A 246 3.79 6.69 2.19
CA SER A 246 4.83 7.03 3.17
C SER A 246 4.60 6.32 4.50
N TYR A 247 3.94 5.16 4.49
CA TYR A 247 3.81 4.34 5.68
C TYR A 247 5.14 3.64 6.01
N SER A 248 5.46 3.50 7.30
CA SER A 248 6.73 2.94 7.74
C SER A 248 6.68 1.46 8.10
N GLY A 249 5.48 0.87 8.22
CA GLY A 249 5.33 -0.58 8.42
C GLY A 249 5.62 -1.37 7.14
N GLY A 250 5.67 -2.70 7.28
CA GLY A 250 5.89 -3.59 6.15
C GLY A 250 4.71 -3.68 5.19
N THR A 251 4.99 -4.21 3.99
CA THR A 251 3.99 -4.55 2.97
C THR A 251 3.89 -6.06 2.84
N THR A 252 2.68 -6.61 2.89
CA THR A 252 2.45 -8.05 2.68
C THR A 252 1.55 -8.26 1.46
N ILE A 253 1.99 -9.05 0.49
CA ILE A 253 1.22 -9.47 -0.66
C ILE A 253 0.94 -10.97 -0.49
N ASN A 254 -0.23 -11.31 0.02
CA ASN A 254 -0.63 -12.71 0.21
C ASN A 254 -0.97 -13.39 -1.12
N ALA A 255 -1.57 -12.64 -2.04
CA ALA A 255 -1.95 -13.07 -3.38
C ALA A 255 -2.17 -11.86 -4.30
N GLY A 256 -2.43 -12.10 -5.59
CA GLY A 256 -2.71 -11.05 -6.56
C GLY A 256 -1.46 -10.30 -7.02
N THR A 257 -1.63 -9.04 -7.44
CA THR A 257 -0.54 -8.19 -7.94
C THR A 257 -0.59 -6.82 -7.28
N LEU A 258 0.47 -6.45 -6.56
CA LEU A 258 0.68 -5.09 -6.12
C LEU A 258 1.46 -4.33 -7.19
N LYS A 259 0.83 -3.34 -7.81
CA LYS A 259 1.45 -2.47 -8.81
C LYS A 259 1.66 -1.07 -8.26
N VAL A 260 2.86 -0.54 -8.42
CA VAL A 260 3.25 0.81 -8.02
C VAL A 260 3.30 1.69 -9.27
N GLY A 261 2.45 2.70 -9.34
CA GLY A 261 2.36 3.62 -10.47
C GLY A 261 1.62 3.08 -11.69
N THR A 262 1.51 3.94 -12.70
CA THR A 262 0.86 3.65 -14.01
C THR A 262 1.70 4.18 -15.18
N GLY A 263 3.02 4.16 -15.05
CA GLY A 263 4.00 4.71 -16.01
C GLY A 263 4.30 6.19 -15.83
N GLY A 264 3.73 6.82 -14.79
CA GLY A 264 4.00 8.20 -14.39
C GLY A 264 5.12 8.32 -13.37
N ALA A 265 5.36 9.53 -12.87
CA ALA A 265 6.41 9.80 -11.88
C ALA A 265 5.97 9.52 -10.43
N THR A 266 4.68 9.26 -10.20
CA THR A 266 4.08 9.09 -8.87
C THR A 266 3.73 7.64 -8.61
N GLY A 267 3.88 7.25 -7.35
CA GLY A 267 3.65 5.91 -6.83
C GLY A 267 4.81 5.50 -5.95
N ALA A 268 4.49 5.08 -4.73
CA ALA A 268 5.45 4.45 -3.83
C ALA A 268 4.78 3.36 -3.00
N ILE A 269 5.58 2.40 -2.53
CA ILE A 269 5.26 1.62 -1.34
C ILE A 269 5.92 2.27 -0.12
N GLY A 270 5.56 1.81 1.07
CA GLY A 270 6.19 2.25 2.31
C GLY A 270 7.65 1.82 2.42
N ALA A 271 8.35 2.32 3.44
CA ALA A 271 9.78 2.07 3.65
C ALA A 271 10.10 0.73 4.34
N GLY A 272 9.08 -0.02 4.78
CA GLY A 272 9.27 -1.30 5.47
C GLY A 272 9.57 -2.47 4.53
N ASN A 273 9.95 -3.61 5.12
CA ASN A 273 10.16 -4.86 4.37
C ASN A 273 8.91 -5.29 3.60
N VAL A 274 9.12 -6.03 2.51
CA VAL A 274 8.07 -6.61 1.69
C VAL A 274 8.06 -8.13 1.82
N ILE A 275 6.90 -8.71 2.10
CA ILE A 275 6.64 -10.14 1.96
C ILE A 275 5.76 -10.31 0.72
N ASP A 276 6.35 -10.76 -0.39
CA ASP A 276 5.66 -11.00 -1.65
C ASP A 276 5.43 -12.50 -1.89
N ASN A 277 4.16 -12.92 -1.89
CA ASN A 277 3.71 -14.25 -2.31
C ASN A 277 2.84 -14.21 -3.57
N GLY A 278 2.69 -13.04 -4.20
CA GLY A 278 1.97 -12.81 -5.45
C GLY A 278 2.92 -12.27 -6.51
N ALA A 279 2.67 -11.03 -6.93
CA ALA A 279 3.59 -10.29 -7.78
C ALA A 279 3.71 -8.82 -7.34
N LEU A 280 4.93 -8.32 -7.31
CA LEU A 280 5.25 -6.91 -7.13
C LEU A 280 5.71 -6.30 -8.46
N VAL A 281 5.07 -5.21 -8.87
CA VAL A 281 5.33 -4.53 -10.15
C VAL A 281 5.62 -3.05 -9.93
N PHE A 282 6.75 -2.58 -10.43
CA PHE A 282 7.08 -1.15 -10.48
C PHE A 282 6.84 -0.61 -11.88
N ASP A 283 5.93 0.36 -12.01
CA ASP A 283 5.57 1.02 -13.26
C ASP A 283 5.67 2.54 -13.08
N LEU A 284 6.92 2.99 -12.91
CA LEU A 284 7.28 4.38 -12.71
C LEU A 284 8.20 4.88 -13.83
N SER A 285 8.03 6.13 -14.24
CA SER A 285 8.98 6.82 -15.13
C SER A 285 10.11 7.53 -14.36
N SER A 286 9.92 7.73 -13.06
CA SER A 286 10.92 8.22 -12.11
C SER A 286 11.73 7.07 -11.51
N GLY A 287 12.86 7.41 -10.88
CA GLY A 287 13.61 6.44 -10.06
C GLY A 287 12.91 6.17 -8.72
N THR A 288 12.99 4.94 -8.24
CA THR A 288 12.52 4.53 -6.91
C THR A 288 13.56 3.66 -6.21
N LEU A 289 13.70 3.85 -4.90
CA LEU A 289 14.57 3.08 -4.03
C LEU A 289 13.71 2.16 -3.16
N VAL A 290 14.06 0.88 -3.12
CA VAL A 290 13.46 -0.11 -2.23
C VAL A 290 14.55 -0.58 -1.26
N ASP A 291 14.54 0.01 -0.07
CA ASP A 291 15.52 -0.28 0.99
C ASP A 291 15.11 -1.48 1.86
N GLY A 292 13.79 -1.69 2.02
CA GLY A 292 13.25 -2.83 2.73
C GLY A 292 13.51 -4.14 2.00
N VAL A 293 13.85 -5.19 2.74
CA VAL A 293 14.08 -6.53 2.18
C VAL A 293 12.80 -7.10 1.59
N ILE A 294 12.87 -7.58 0.36
CA ILE A 294 11.81 -8.33 -0.32
C ILE A 294 12.02 -9.83 -0.10
N SER A 295 10.99 -10.51 0.41
CA SER A 295 11.00 -11.93 0.74
C SER A 295 9.73 -12.63 0.25
N GLY A 296 9.66 -13.96 0.34
CA GLY A 296 8.46 -14.74 -0.03
C GLY A 296 8.61 -15.53 -1.34
N SER A 297 7.51 -16.04 -1.87
CA SER A 297 7.51 -16.89 -3.08
C SER A 297 7.16 -16.15 -4.38
N GLY A 298 6.80 -14.87 -4.29
CA GLY A 298 6.30 -14.06 -5.39
C GLY A 298 7.37 -13.62 -6.39
N SER A 299 6.93 -12.89 -7.41
CA SER A 299 7.77 -12.41 -8.52
C SER A 299 7.88 -10.89 -8.56
N LEU A 300 9.06 -10.39 -8.96
CA LEU A 300 9.30 -8.98 -9.17
C LEU A 300 9.28 -8.61 -10.66
N THR A 301 8.60 -7.52 -11.03
CA THR A 301 8.68 -6.94 -12.38
C THR A 301 9.00 -5.45 -12.34
N GLN A 302 10.10 -5.07 -12.99
CA GLN A 302 10.36 -3.70 -13.39
C GLN A 302 9.72 -3.45 -14.76
N MET A 303 8.70 -2.59 -14.81
CA MET A 303 7.87 -2.35 -16.00
C MET A 303 7.92 -0.90 -16.50
N GLY A 304 8.18 0.05 -15.61
CA GLY A 304 8.26 1.47 -15.96
C GLY A 304 9.55 1.84 -16.66
N THR A 305 9.59 3.02 -17.27
CA THR A 305 10.80 3.53 -17.96
C THR A 305 11.87 4.07 -17.00
N GLY A 306 11.53 4.25 -15.73
CA GLY A 306 12.43 4.71 -14.68
C GLY A 306 13.39 3.63 -14.17
N ALA A 307 13.99 3.89 -13.02
CA ALA A 307 14.94 2.98 -12.37
C ALA A 307 14.36 2.46 -11.05
N THR A 308 14.43 1.16 -10.82
CA THR A 308 14.18 0.56 -9.50
C THR A 308 15.51 0.12 -8.93
N ILE A 309 15.85 0.60 -7.74
CA ILE A 309 17.11 0.27 -7.03
C ILE A 309 16.76 -0.62 -5.85
N LEU A 310 17.36 -1.81 -5.81
CA LEU A 310 17.25 -2.76 -4.71
C LEU A 310 18.58 -2.81 -3.96
N ASP A 311 18.63 -2.25 -2.77
CA ASP A 311 19.84 -2.21 -1.93
C ASP A 311 19.84 -3.29 -0.83
N GLY A 312 18.71 -3.98 -0.67
CA GLY A 312 18.53 -5.08 0.27
C GLY A 312 19.16 -6.41 -0.17
N ILE A 313 19.24 -7.35 0.79
CA ILE A 313 19.48 -8.77 0.51
C ILE A 313 18.11 -9.43 0.36
N ASP A 314 17.58 -9.40 -0.85
CA ASP A 314 16.26 -9.91 -1.17
C ASP A 314 16.26 -11.43 -1.32
N THR A 315 15.33 -12.08 -0.63
CA THR A 315 15.25 -13.54 -0.52
C THR A 315 14.01 -14.12 -1.19
N TYR A 316 13.29 -13.33 -1.99
CA TYR A 316 12.15 -13.86 -2.75
C TYR A 316 12.61 -14.89 -3.79
N THR A 317 11.85 -15.97 -3.93
CA THR A 317 12.29 -17.11 -4.78
C THR A 317 11.72 -17.09 -6.18
N GLY A 318 10.71 -16.26 -6.46
CA GLY A 318 10.15 -16.15 -7.81
C GLY A 318 11.09 -15.43 -8.78
N GLY A 319 10.70 -15.42 -10.05
CA GLY A 319 11.50 -14.79 -11.11
C GLY A 319 11.45 -13.27 -11.03
N THR A 320 12.49 -12.64 -11.59
CA THR A 320 12.60 -11.20 -11.80
C THR A 320 12.53 -10.89 -13.28
N THR A 321 11.64 -9.99 -13.68
CA THR A 321 11.53 -9.54 -15.08
C THR A 321 11.84 -8.05 -15.18
N VAL A 322 12.76 -7.67 -16.07
CA VAL A 322 13.01 -6.28 -16.43
C VAL A 322 12.42 -6.05 -17.81
N SER A 323 11.18 -5.56 -17.85
CA SER A 323 10.40 -5.36 -19.08
C SER A 323 10.73 -4.04 -19.79
N ALA A 324 11.05 -2.99 -19.02
CA ALA A 324 11.49 -1.70 -19.51
C ALA A 324 12.35 -0.99 -18.45
N GLY A 325 12.91 0.17 -18.79
CA GLY A 325 13.67 0.99 -17.85
C GLY A 325 14.89 0.26 -17.31
N THR A 326 15.20 0.51 -16.04
CA THR A 326 16.39 -0.04 -15.37
C THR A 326 16.03 -0.73 -14.07
N LEU A 327 16.59 -1.92 -13.84
CA LEU A 327 16.67 -2.54 -12.51
C LEU A 327 18.14 -2.52 -12.06
N GLU A 328 18.41 -1.91 -10.91
CA GLU A 328 19.72 -1.83 -10.29
C GLU A 328 19.76 -2.69 -9.03
N ILE A 329 20.62 -3.70 -9.01
CA ILE A 329 20.83 -4.57 -7.84
C ILE A 329 22.09 -4.10 -7.11
N GLY A 330 21.89 -3.39 -6.01
CA GLY A 330 22.94 -2.75 -5.23
C GLY A 330 23.56 -1.55 -5.92
N ASP A 331 23.50 -0.40 -5.28
CA ASP A 331 24.31 0.75 -5.66
C ASP A 331 25.79 0.57 -5.27
N ALA A 332 26.62 1.58 -5.56
CA ALA A 332 28.05 1.53 -5.28
C ALA A 332 28.42 1.37 -3.79
N THR A 333 27.49 1.68 -2.88
CA THR A 333 27.65 1.53 -1.44
C THR A 333 27.00 0.24 -0.90
N HIS A 334 26.11 -0.39 -1.66
CA HIS A 334 25.40 -1.63 -1.31
C HIS A 334 25.84 -2.83 -2.16
N THR A 335 27.16 -3.04 -2.25
CA THR A 335 27.76 -4.18 -2.98
C THR A 335 27.35 -5.57 -2.48
N ASN A 336 26.78 -5.65 -1.28
CA ASN A 336 26.24 -6.89 -0.70
C ASN A 336 24.76 -7.12 -1.02
N ALA A 337 24.08 -6.18 -1.71
CA ALA A 337 22.72 -6.37 -2.16
C ALA A 337 22.61 -7.60 -3.05
N ALA A 338 21.48 -8.30 -2.96
CA ALA A 338 21.31 -9.54 -3.70
C ALA A 338 19.85 -9.84 -3.99
N ILE A 339 19.61 -10.61 -5.04
CA ILE A 339 18.32 -11.25 -5.34
C ILE A 339 18.52 -12.75 -5.51
N ALA A 340 17.59 -13.59 -5.06
CA ALA A 340 17.78 -15.05 -5.09
C ALA A 340 17.41 -15.69 -6.44
N GLY A 341 16.37 -15.18 -7.12
CA GLY A 341 15.77 -15.78 -8.31
C GLY A 341 16.51 -15.55 -9.63
N ASN A 342 15.96 -16.10 -10.72
CA ASN A 342 16.41 -15.83 -12.08
C ASN A 342 15.99 -14.42 -12.54
N VAL A 343 16.76 -13.84 -13.46
CA VAL A 343 16.45 -12.56 -14.10
C VAL A 343 16.28 -12.73 -15.61
N SER A 344 15.20 -12.17 -16.15
CA SER A 344 14.98 -12.00 -17.59
C SER A 344 14.98 -10.51 -17.93
N VAL A 345 15.85 -10.10 -18.86
CA VAL A 345 15.97 -8.69 -19.31
C VAL A 345 15.41 -8.60 -20.72
N ALA A 346 14.34 -7.82 -20.91
CA ALA A 346 13.70 -7.63 -22.21
C ALA A 346 14.49 -6.66 -23.10
N ALA A 347 14.22 -6.70 -24.41
CA ALA A 347 14.81 -5.76 -25.36
C ALA A 347 14.49 -4.31 -24.99
N GLY A 348 15.51 -3.46 -24.96
CA GLY A 348 15.40 -2.05 -24.54
C GLY A 348 15.38 -1.81 -23.02
N ALA A 349 15.38 -2.86 -22.20
CA ALA A 349 15.51 -2.77 -20.76
C ALA A 349 16.97 -2.94 -20.31
N THR A 350 17.29 -2.47 -19.10
CA THR A 350 18.64 -2.53 -18.52
C THR A 350 18.63 -3.22 -17.16
N LEU A 351 19.51 -4.20 -16.99
CA LEU A 351 19.91 -4.71 -15.67
C LEU A 351 21.30 -4.16 -15.33
N ARG A 352 21.46 -3.61 -14.14
CA ARG A 352 22.74 -3.07 -13.66
C ARG A 352 22.95 -3.31 -12.16
N GLY A 353 24.04 -2.81 -11.63
CA GLY A 353 24.31 -2.75 -10.20
C GLY A 353 25.60 -3.46 -9.79
N HIS A 354 25.87 -3.41 -8.49
CA HIS A 354 27.09 -3.90 -7.86
C HIS A 354 26.89 -5.20 -7.06
N GLY A 355 25.64 -5.69 -7.01
CA GLY A 355 25.22 -6.80 -6.17
C GLY A 355 25.34 -8.17 -6.81
N THR A 356 24.58 -9.12 -6.25
CA THR A 356 24.60 -10.52 -6.64
C THR A 356 23.22 -11.03 -7.07
N ILE A 357 23.15 -11.65 -8.24
CA ILE A 357 22.00 -12.44 -8.69
C ILE A 357 22.27 -13.91 -8.37
N GLY A 358 21.41 -14.53 -7.56
CA GLY A 358 21.52 -15.93 -7.15
C GLY A 358 21.21 -16.92 -8.28
N GLY A 359 20.30 -16.56 -9.18
CA GLY A 359 19.88 -17.40 -10.30
C GLY A 359 20.63 -17.14 -11.61
N ASN A 360 20.01 -17.58 -12.71
CA ASN A 360 20.47 -17.33 -14.07
C ASN A 360 20.04 -15.94 -14.55
N VAL A 361 20.81 -15.36 -15.47
CA VAL A 361 20.44 -14.14 -16.20
C VAL A 361 20.28 -14.46 -17.68
N THR A 362 19.08 -14.20 -18.23
CA THR A 362 18.82 -14.23 -19.68
C THR A 362 18.66 -12.81 -20.19
N ASN A 363 19.57 -12.37 -21.04
CA ASN A 363 19.66 -11.00 -21.52
C ASN A 363 19.20 -10.89 -22.98
N ALA A 364 18.09 -10.18 -23.21
CA ALA A 364 17.64 -9.70 -24.52
C ALA A 364 17.77 -8.16 -24.66
N GLY A 365 18.19 -7.46 -23.61
CA GLY A 365 18.39 -6.02 -23.54
C GLY A 365 19.84 -5.65 -23.25
N THR A 366 20.07 -4.82 -22.23
CA THR A 366 21.41 -4.41 -21.81
C THR A 366 21.72 -4.91 -20.40
N VAL A 367 22.90 -5.48 -20.19
CA VAL A 367 23.45 -5.74 -18.85
C VAL A 367 24.66 -4.83 -18.64
N MET A 368 24.65 -4.07 -17.54
CA MET A 368 25.65 -3.07 -17.20
C MET A 368 26.21 -3.32 -15.80
N PRO A 369 27.26 -4.14 -15.64
CA PRO A 369 27.89 -4.32 -14.34
C PRO A 369 28.35 -2.99 -13.72
N GLY A 370 27.91 -2.77 -12.49
CA GLY A 370 27.97 -1.48 -11.82
C GLY A 370 26.95 -0.50 -12.37
N GLY A 371 27.44 0.65 -12.78
CA GLY A 371 26.63 1.75 -13.29
C GLY A 371 27.48 2.79 -13.99
N SER A 372 28.66 3.02 -13.43
CA SER A 372 29.85 3.43 -14.16
C SER A 372 30.89 2.30 -14.13
N LEU A 373 31.53 2.11 -12.97
CA LEU A 373 32.47 1.03 -12.68
C LEU A 373 31.91 0.15 -11.57
N GLY A 374 31.89 -1.17 -11.74
CA GLY A 374 31.45 -2.08 -10.69
C GLY A 374 31.54 -3.55 -11.10
N ILE A 375 31.34 -4.44 -10.13
CA ILE A 375 31.21 -5.88 -10.38
C ILE A 375 29.74 -6.23 -10.20
N LEU A 376 29.15 -6.90 -11.19
CA LEU A 376 27.87 -7.57 -11.02
C LEU A 376 28.12 -9.06 -11.01
N THR A 377 27.60 -9.76 -10.00
CA THR A 377 27.79 -11.20 -9.85
C THR A 377 26.53 -11.95 -10.24
N VAL A 378 26.67 -13.00 -11.06
CA VAL A 378 25.61 -13.94 -11.42
C VAL A 378 26.06 -15.32 -10.97
N ASN A 379 25.46 -15.86 -9.90
CA ASN A 379 25.85 -17.17 -9.38
C ASN A 379 25.45 -18.32 -10.32
N GLY A 380 24.39 -18.12 -11.11
CA GLY A 380 23.97 -19.06 -12.16
C GLY A 380 24.68 -18.83 -13.50
N ASN A 381 24.00 -19.19 -14.58
CA ASN A 381 24.46 -18.98 -15.96
C ASN A 381 24.09 -17.58 -16.47
N TYR A 382 24.94 -17.03 -17.33
CA TYR A 382 24.65 -15.85 -18.13
C TYR A 382 24.39 -16.26 -19.59
N THR A 383 23.26 -15.84 -20.15
CA THR A 383 22.95 -16.06 -21.57
C THR A 383 22.58 -14.74 -22.23
N GLN A 384 23.37 -14.32 -23.22
CA GLN A 384 23.10 -13.14 -24.02
C GLN A 384 22.53 -13.54 -25.38
N GLY A 385 21.42 -12.92 -25.77
CA GLY A 385 20.83 -13.08 -27.11
C GLY A 385 21.49 -12.19 -28.16
N SER A 386 21.26 -12.49 -29.44
CA SER A 386 21.84 -11.76 -30.59
C SER A 386 21.49 -10.27 -30.66
N GLY A 387 20.35 -9.86 -30.10
CA GLY A 387 19.92 -8.46 -30.03
C GLY A 387 20.36 -7.73 -28.76
N ALA A 388 21.04 -8.42 -27.85
CA ALA A 388 21.38 -7.90 -26.53
C ALA A 388 22.82 -7.36 -26.47
N THR A 389 23.12 -6.60 -25.42
CA THR A 389 24.42 -5.96 -25.19
C THR A 389 24.91 -6.18 -23.76
N LEU A 390 26.20 -6.49 -23.62
CA LEU A 390 26.94 -6.31 -22.37
C LEU A 390 27.68 -4.98 -22.47
N ALA A 391 27.44 -4.05 -21.54
CA ALA A 391 28.03 -2.72 -21.55
C ALA A 391 28.88 -2.49 -20.31
N LEU A 392 30.13 -2.05 -20.49
CA LEU A 392 31.14 -2.00 -19.44
C LEU A 392 31.92 -0.69 -19.49
N GLY A 393 32.02 -0.01 -18.33
CA GLY A 393 32.92 1.12 -18.16
C GLY A 393 34.36 0.66 -17.98
N VAL A 394 35.31 1.34 -18.59
CA VAL A 394 36.74 1.06 -18.42
C VAL A 394 37.45 2.38 -18.12
N SER A 395 38.36 2.41 -17.16
CA SER A 395 39.29 3.52 -16.91
C SER A 395 40.73 3.08 -17.18
N PRO A 396 41.73 3.98 -17.14
CA PRO A 396 43.13 3.58 -17.22
C PRO A 396 43.61 2.63 -16.11
N ARG A 397 42.84 2.45 -15.03
CA ARG A 397 43.19 1.55 -13.93
C ARG A 397 42.75 0.11 -14.24
N THR A 398 43.68 -0.82 -14.24
CA THR A 398 43.44 -2.26 -14.46
C THR A 398 43.10 -2.99 -13.16
N VAL A 399 42.06 -2.53 -12.46
CA VAL A 399 41.53 -3.17 -11.24
C VAL A 399 40.03 -3.41 -11.42
N ALA A 400 39.57 -4.65 -11.30
CA ALA A 400 38.16 -4.99 -11.44
C ALA A 400 37.28 -4.22 -10.43
N GLY A 401 36.08 -3.85 -10.87
CA GLY A 401 35.07 -3.10 -10.13
C GLY A 401 35.38 -1.63 -9.91
N SER A 402 36.64 -1.28 -9.65
CA SER A 402 37.03 0.08 -9.28
C SER A 402 37.77 0.83 -10.40
N GLY A 403 38.34 0.10 -11.34
CA GLY A 403 39.01 0.62 -12.53
C GLY A 403 38.29 0.24 -13.83
N TYR A 404 37.63 -0.91 -13.87
CA TYR A 404 36.77 -1.33 -14.97
C TYR A 404 35.58 -2.11 -14.42
N SER A 405 34.46 -2.09 -15.14
CA SER A 405 33.32 -2.94 -14.86
C SER A 405 33.60 -4.38 -15.23
N GLN A 406 33.09 -5.32 -14.44
CA GLN A 406 33.24 -6.75 -14.72
C GLN A 406 31.93 -7.50 -14.45
N LEU A 407 31.56 -8.39 -15.37
CA LEU A 407 30.54 -9.39 -15.11
C LEU A 407 31.18 -10.67 -14.57
N GLN A 408 30.85 -11.06 -13.35
CA GLN A 408 31.31 -12.32 -12.77
C GLN A 408 30.19 -13.36 -12.85
N VAL A 409 30.47 -14.53 -13.40
CA VAL A 409 29.50 -15.60 -13.63
C VAL A 409 29.99 -16.90 -12.97
N GLY A 410 29.20 -17.45 -12.05
CA GLY A 410 29.49 -18.71 -11.37
C GLY A 410 29.23 -19.94 -12.25
N GLY A 411 28.27 -19.84 -13.17
CA GLY A 411 27.97 -20.85 -14.18
C GLY A 411 28.69 -20.60 -15.51
N THR A 412 28.03 -21.00 -16.60
CA THR A 412 28.51 -20.74 -17.98
C THR A 412 28.09 -19.36 -18.46
N ALA A 413 28.88 -18.77 -19.35
CA ALA A 413 28.49 -17.60 -20.14
C ALA A 413 28.32 -17.98 -21.62
N SER A 414 27.10 -17.88 -22.13
CA SER A 414 26.77 -18.04 -23.55
C SER A 414 26.62 -16.67 -24.19
N LEU A 415 27.52 -16.34 -25.12
CA LEU A 415 27.67 -15.01 -25.70
C LEU A 415 27.21 -14.97 -27.15
N ASP A 416 26.44 -13.93 -27.46
CA ASP A 416 25.98 -13.52 -28.79
C ASP A 416 25.78 -11.99 -28.77
N GLY A 417 25.43 -11.36 -29.88
CA GLY A 417 25.08 -9.94 -29.92
C GLY A 417 26.26 -9.00 -29.64
N GLY A 418 26.02 -7.93 -28.90
CA GLY A 418 26.98 -6.82 -28.76
C GLY A 418 27.80 -6.83 -27.47
N LEU A 419 29.02 -6.33 -27.57
CA LEU A 419 29.84 -5.83 -26.46
C LEU A 419 30.07 -4.33 -26.65
N LEU A 420 29.65 -3.54 -25.66
CA LEU A 420 29.88 -2.10 -25.61
C LEU A 420 30.93 -1.79 -24.53
N ILE A 421 31.98 -1.09 -24.91
CA ILE A 421 33.05 -0.65 -24.02
C ILE A 421 33.02 0.87 -23.94
N GLU A 422 32.80 1.38 -22.73
CA GLU A 422 32.70 2.81 -22.42
C GLU A 422 33.99 3.29 -21.74
N PRO A 423 35.00 3.77 -22.49
CA PRO A 423 36.17 4.39 -21.92
C PRO A 423 35.82 5.66 -21.15
N LEU A 424 36.24 5.70 -19.90
CA LEU A 424 36.25 6.87 -19.03
C LEU A 424 37.49 7.72 -19.33
N ALA A 425 37.43 8.99 -18.94
CA ALA A 425 38.52 9.94 -19.15
C ALA A 425 39.83 9.48 -18.48
N GLY A 426 40.93 9.57 -19.22
CA GLY A 426 42.27 9.35 -18.71
C GLY A 426 43.24 8.79 -19.75
N ASN A 427 44.49 8.56 -19.32
CA ASN A 427 45.57 8.11 -20.19
C ASN A 427 45.75 6.60 -20.10
N TYR A 428 45.25 5.89 -21.11
CA TYR A 428 45.41 4.45 -21.24
C TYR A 428 46.82 4.08 -21.67
N THR A 429 47.34 2.95 -21.17
CA THR A 429 48.68 2.48 -21.48
C THR A 429 48.65 1.30 -22.45
N ILE A 430 49.62 1.24 -23.38
CA ILE A 430 49.80 0.09 -24.26
C ILE A 430 50.08 -1.16 -23.40
N GLY A 431 49.41 -2.26 -23.72
CA GLY A 431 49.49 -3.52 -22.98
C GLY A 431 48.55 -3.62 -21.79
N SER A 432 47.71 -2.60 -21.52
CA SER A 432 46.67 -2.71 -20.49
C SER A 432 45.72 -3.85 -20.83
N MET A 433 45.43 -4.70 -19.85
CA MET A 433 44.48 -5.80 -19.95
C MET A 433 43.35 -5.63 -18.94
N TYR A 434 42.14 -5.93 -19.39
CA TYR A 434 40.92 -5.82 -18.60
C TYR A 434 40.13 -7.12 -18.74
N ASP A 435 39.88 -7.81 -17.64
CA ASP A 435 39.04 -9.01 -17.61
C ASP A 435 37.57 -8.61 -17.51
N LEU A 436 36.91 -8.46 -18.66
CA LEU A 436 35.58 -7.88 -18.77
C LEU A 436 34.47 -8.82 -18.28
N LEU A 437 34.68 -10.13 -18.46
CA LEU A 437 33.75 -11.17 -18.05
C LEU A 437 34.54 -12.40 -17.63
N HIS A 438 34.29 -12.89 -16.42
CA HIS A 438 34.82 -14.15 -15.92
C HIS A 438 33.69 -15.14 -15.66
N ALA A 439 33.73 -16.32 -16.26
CA ALA A 439 32.75 -17.40 -16.10
C ALA A 439 33.40 -18.69 -15.60
N THR A 440 33.09 -19.11 -14.38
CA THR A 440 33.68 -20.31 -13.75
C THR A 440 33.30 -21.59 -14.50
N GLY A 441 32.07 -21.68 -15.02
CA GLY A 441 31.60 -22.79 -15.85
C GLY A 441 32.08 -22.73 -17.30
N GLY A 442 32.75 -21.65 -17.71
CA GLY A 442 33.34 -21.46 -19.03
C GLY A 442 32.54 -20.51 -19.94
N VAL A 443 33.24 -20.00 -20.95
CA VAL A 443 32.69 -19.10 -21.98
C VAL A 443 32.44 -19.86 -23.28
N SER A 444 31.29 -19.62 -23.90
CA SER A 444 30.92 -20.16 -25.20
C SER A 444 30.32 -19.07 -26.09
N GLY A 445 30.57 -19.16 -27.40
CA GLY A 445 30.21 -18.10 -28.33
C GLY A 445 31.16 -16.89 -28.25
N THR A 446 30.86 -15.86 -29.03
CA THR A 446 31.61 -14.60 -29.10
C THR A 446 30.63 -13.47 -29.38
N PHE A 447 30.94 -12.25 -28.95
CA PHE A 447 30.16 -11.09 -29.36
C PHE A 447 30.29 -10.88 -30.88
N ALA A 448 29.14 -10.73 -31.56
CA ALA A 448 29.05 -10.50 -33.00
C ALA A 448 29.51 -9.08 -33.39
N SER A 449 29.39 -8.12 -32.48
CA SER A 449 29.94 -6.77 -32.64
C SER A 449 30.61 -6.30 -31.36
N THR A 450 31.81 -5.74 -31.50
CA THR A 450 32.47 -4.93 -30.47
C THR A 450 32.37 -3.48 -30.92
N PHE A 451 31.68 -2.63 -30.17
CA PHE A 451 31.63 -1.21 -30.53
C PHE A 451 33.00 -0.57 -30.27
N ASP A 452 33.71 -0.24 -31.36
CA ASP A 452 34.95 0.54 -31.31
C ASP A 452 34.63 1.97 -30.85
N ASN A 453 35.08 2.33 -29.65
CA ASN A 453 34.97 3.70 -29.20
C ASN A 453 36.14 4.54 -29.77
N PRO A 454 35.87 5.65 -30.48
CA PRO A 454 36.91 6.52 -31.04
C PRO A 454 37.87 7.10 -29.99
N ALA A 455 37.52 7.09 -28.70
CA ALA A 455 38.40 7.51 -27.62
C ALA A 455 39.68 6.66 -27.50
N PHE A 456 39.64 5.37 -27.87
CA PHE A 456 40.85 4.54 -27.95
C PHE A 456 41.64 4.81 -29.25
N ALA A 457 40.92 5.07 -30.35
CA ALA A 457 41.42 5.02 -31.72
C ALA A 457 42.54 6.03 -32.07
N THR A 458 42.79 7.05 -31.24
CA THR A 458 43.83 8.05 -31.54
C THR A 458 45.25 7.46 -31.38
N TYR A 459 45.46 6.52 -30.47
CA TYR A 459 46.78 5.92 -30.20
C TYR A 459 46.76 4.40 -29.88
N LEU A 460 45.58 3.82 -29.63
CA LEU A 460 45.43 2.44 -29.18
C LEU A 460 44.42 1.68 -30.04
N THR A 461 44.72 0.40 -30.28
CA THR A 461 43.83 -0.55 -30.93
C THR A 461 43.27 -1.51 -29.86
N PRO A 462 41.97 -1.42 -29.51
CA PRO A 462 41.34 -2.37 -28.60
C PRO A 462 41.20 -3.74 -29.28
N VAL A 463 41.59 -4.81 -28.59
CA VAL A 463 41.44 -6.20 -29.06
C VAL A 463 40.74 -7.00 -27.99
N VAL A 464 39.61 -7.61 -28.33
CA VAL A 464 38.88 -8.52 -27.45
C VAL A 464 39.31 -9.95 -27.73
N THR A 465 39.70 -10.67 -26.69
CA THR A 465 40.10 -12.08 -26.76
C THR A 465 39.23 -12.94 -25.85
N TYR A 466 39.10 -14.21 -26.22
CA TYR A 466 38.25 -15.18 -25.53
C TYR A 466 39.12 -16.35 -25.09
N SER A 467 39.10 -16.64 -23.78
CA SER A 467 39.74 -17.81 -23.17
C SER A 467 38.68 -18.88 -22.85
N ALA A 468 39.08 -19.97 -22.19
CA ALA A 468 38.11 -20.95 -21.70
C ALA A 468 37.12 -20.35 -20.68
N ASN A 469 37.54 -19.34 -19.91
CA ASN A 469 36.77 -18.79 -18.80
C ASN A 469 36.60 -17.26 -18.85
N ASP A 470 37.33 -16.56 -19.71
CA ASP A 470 37.43 -15.09 -19.65
C ASP A 470 37.15 -14.46 -21.02
N VAL A 471 36.56 -13.26 -20.99
CA VAL A 471 36.59 -12.31 -22.10
C VAL A 471 37.45 -11.14 -21.67
N THR A 472 38.54 -10.90 -22.38
CA THR A 472 39.48 -9.83 -22.02
C THR A 472 39.60 -8.78 -23.11
N LEU A 473 39.76 -7.52 -22.70
CA LEU A 473 40.14 -6.42 -23.57
C LEU A 473 41.62 -6.13 -23.37
N GLN A 474 42.38 -6.14 -24.46
CA GLN A 474 43.78 -5.71 -24.50
C GLN A 474 43.92 -4.45 -25.35
N LEU A 475 44.65 -3.45 -24.85
CA LEU A 475 44.94 -2.22 -25.59
C LEU A 475 46.32 -2.31 -26.24
N ASN A 476 46.37 -2.41 -27.57
CA ASN A 476 47.61 -2.50 -28.34
C ASN A 476 48.01 -1.14 -28.92
N ALA A 477 49.27 -1.00 -29.33
CA ALA A 477 49.68 0.13 -30.14
C ALA A 477 48.96 0.11 -31.50
N ASN A 478 48.60 1.29 -32.03
CA ASN A 478 48.16 1.39 -33.42
C ASN A 478 49.24 0.86 -34.38
N ALA A 479 48.81 0.16 -35.41
CA ALA A 479 49.69 -0.40 -36.44
C ALA A 479 50.37 0.68 -37.29
#